data_AF-A0A1F6KIS0-F1
#
_entry.id   AF-A0A1F6KIS0-F1
#
_cell.length_a   1.000
_cell.length_b   1.000
_cell.length_c   1.000
_cell.angle_alpha   90.00
_cell.angle_beta   90.00
_cell.angle_gamma   90.00
#
_symmetry.space_group_name_H-M   'P 1'
#
loop_
_entity.id
_entity.type
_entity.pdbx_description
1 polymer ?
#
loop_
_entity_poly.entity_id
_entity_poly.type
_entity_poly.pdbx_seq_one_letter_code
_entity_poly.pdbx_strand_id
1 'polypeptide(L)'
;MSKVIINATDVRNDFFKLVDRVAKTKNPIYIKKDKEVLVKLESVGRELEEDWEDTKKLLNELRGMWIDKTEEELVGRFREADKKATRKIRARKW
;
A
#
# COMPACT_ATOMS: atom_id res chain seq x y z
N MET A 1 -30.06 -6.82 -10.94
CA MET A 1 -29.05 -7.13 -9.90
C MET A 1 -29.25 -6.17 -8.74
N SER A 2 -29.39 -6.68 -7.52
CA SER A 2 -29.54 -5.87 -6.30
C SER A 2 -28.23 -5.15 -5.95
N LYS A 3 -28.29 -3.83 -5.75
CA LYS A 3 -27.12 -3.05 -5.30
C LYS A 3 -26.76 -3.47 -3.87
N VAL A 4 -25.51 -3.88 -3.64
CA VAL A 4 -25.01 -4.19 -2.29
C VAL A 4 -24.64 -2.87 -1.61
N ILE A 5 -25.41 -2.48 -0.58
CA ILE A 5 -25.22 -1.22 0.17
C ILE A 5 -24.86 -1.56 1.62
N ILE A 6 -23.72 -1.07 2.11
CA ILE A 6 -23.17 -1.36 3.44
C ILE A 6 -22.94 -0.05 4.21
N ASN A 7 -23.15 -0.04 5.53
CA ASN A 7 -22.86 1.14 6.36
C ASN A 7 -21.34 1.35 6.54
N ALA A 8 -20.92 2.61 6.66
CA ALA A 8 -19.53 2.97 6.90
C ALA A 8 -18.89 2.31 8.14
N THR A 9 -19.68 2.06 9.19
CA THR A 9 -19.19 1.38 10.41
C THR A 9 -18.82 -0.08 10.13
N ASP A 10 -19.66 -0.80 9.37
CA ASP A 10 -19.42 -2.19 9.02
C ASP A 10 -18.23 -2.31 8.05
N VAL A 11 -18.09 -1.33 7.14
CA VAL A 11 -16.94 -1.23 6.25
C VAL A 11 -15.63 -1.06 7.02
N ARG A 12 -15.62 -0.27 8.10
CA ARG A 12 -14.41 -0.07 8.91
C ARG A 12 -13.93 -1.38 9.55
N ASN A 13 -14.85 -2.22 10.00
CA ASN A 13 -14.51 -3.47 10.67
C ASN A 13 -14.06 -4.58 9.69
N ASP A 14 -14.66 -4.62 8.49
CA ASP A 14 -14.42 -5.69 7.51
C ASP A 14 -13.74 -5.20 6.21
N PHE A 15 -13.05 -4.06 6.26
CA PHE A 15 -12.52 -3.38 5.06
C PHE A 15 -11.77 -4.31 4.10
N PHE A 16 -10.79 -5.07 4.60
CA PHE A 16 -9.98 -5.97 3.78
C PHE A 16 -10.79 -7.11 3.15
N LYS A 17 -11.78 -7.65 3.86
CA LYS A 17 -12.67 -8.70 3.32
C LYS A 17 -13.55 -8.15 2.20
N LEU A 18 -14.02 -6.92 2.35
CA LEU A 18 -14.83 -6.25 1.33
C LEU A 18 -14.01 -5.95 0.08
N VAL A 19 -12.76 -5.49 0.24
CA VAL A 19 -11.83 -5.29 -0.88
C VAL A 19 -11.56 -6.62 -1.62
N ASP A 20 -11.20 -7.68 -0.90
CA ASP A 20 -10.97 -9.01 -1.50
C ASP A 20 -12.21 -9.54 -2.25
N ARG A 21 -13.40 -9.34 -1.67
CA ARG A 21 -14.67 -9.70 -2.30
C ARG A 21 -14.93 -8.92 -3.58
N VAL A 22 -14.69 -7.60 -3.58
CA VAL A 22 -14.87 -6.73 -4.75
C VAL A 22 -13.88 -7.13 -5.85
N ALA A 23 -12.63 -7.42 -5.50
CA ALA A 23 -11.62 -7.87 -6.45
C ALA A 23 -11.99 -9.21 -7.11
N LYS A 24 -12.45 -10.20 -6.32
CA LYS A 24 -12.82 -11.53 -6.83
C LYS A 24 -14.10 -11.54 -7.64
N THR A 25 -15.12 -10.83 -7.17
CA THR A 25 -16.46 -10.87 -7.78
C THR A 25 -16.67 -9.82 -8.85
N LYS A 26 -15.78 -8.82 -8.93
CA LYS A 26 -15.92 -7.61 -9.77
C LYS A 26 -17.24 -6.85 -9.55
N ASN A 27 -17.95 -7.15 -8.47
CA ASN A 27 -19.20 -6.51 -8.13
C ASN A 27 -18.94 -5.30 -7.22
N PRO A 28 -19.34 -4.09 -7.62
CA PRO A 28 -19.10 -2.90 -6.82
C PRO A 28 -19.96 -2.90 -5.54
N ILE A 29 -19.39 -2.37 -4.46
CA ILE A 29 -20.06 -2.19 -3.17
C ILE A 29 -20.26 -0.69 -2.94
N TYR A 30 -21.48 -0.32 -2.55
CA TYR A 30 -21.82 1.06 -2.23
C TYR A 30 -21.82 1.26 -0.72
N ILE A 31 -21.09 2.26 -0.25
CA ILE A 31 -20.92 2.56 1.16
C ILE A 31 -21.78 3.76 1.51
N LYS A 32 -22.69 3.57 2.48
CA LYS A 32 -23.55 4.63 2.99
C LYS A 32 -23.08 5.16 4.34
N LYS A 33 -23.29 6.45 4.57
CA LYS A 33 -23.20 7.10 5.89
C LYS A 33 -24.46 7.94 6.05
N ASP A 34 -25.07 7.91 7.22
CA ASP A 34 -26.19 8.80 7.57
C ASP A 34 -27.33 8.83 6.53
N LYS A 35 -27.66 7.65 5.97
CA LYS A 35 -28.70 7.38 4.94
C LYS A 35 -28.36 7.77 3.49
N GLU A 36 -27.20 8.35 3.23
CA GLU A 36 -26.73 8.67 1.87
C GLU A 36 -25.60 7.75 1.42
N VAL A 37 -25.57 7.40 0.14
CA VAL A 37 -24.46 6.66 -0.48
C VAL A 37 -23.35 7.66 -0.80
N LEU A 38 -22.18 7.50 -0.17
CA LEU A 38 -21.07 8.45 -0.28
C LEU A 38 -19.90 7.91 -1.11
N VAL A 39 -19.68 6.60 -1.08
CA VAL A 39 -18.48 6.01 -1.69
C VAL A 39 -18.84 4.74 -2.43
N LYS A 40 -18.27 4.56 -3.62
CA LYS A 40 -18.34 3.33 -4.41
C LYS A 40 -16.98 2.64 -4.35
N LEU A 41 -16.96 1.40 -3.88
CA LEU A 41 -15.79 0.52 -3.94
C LEU A 41 -15.95 -0.39 -5.15
N GLU A 42 -15.02 -0.30 -6.10
CA GLU A 42 -15.01 -1.14 -7.29
C GLU A 42 -13.61 -1.68 -7.57
N SER A 43 -13.54 -2.84 -8.22
CA SER A 43 -12.26 -3.39 -8.64
C SER A 43 -11.76 -2.56 -9.80
N VAL A 44 -10.62 -1.92 -9.61
CA VAL A 44 -9.83 -1.43 -10.75
C VAL A 44 -9.37 -2.68 -11.51
N GLY A 45 -9.55 -2.68 -12.82
CA GLY A 45 -9.13 -3.79 -13.68
C GLY A 45 -7.61 -3.83 -13.81
N ARG A 46 -7.15 -4.56 -14.84
CA ARG A 46 -5.77 -4.89 -15.23
C ARG A 46 -4.75 -3.74 -15.35
N GLU A 47 -5.09 -2.53 -14.96
CA GLU A 47 -4.23 -1.33 -15.01
C GLU A 47 -3.11 -1.33 -13.96
N LEU A 48 -3.05 -2.33 -13.07
CA LEU A 48 -1.95 -2.52 -12.12
C LEU A 48 -1.04 -3.72 -12.44
N GLU A 49 -1.30 -4.47 -13.52
CA GLU A 49 -0.39 -5.57 -13.95
C GLU A 49 0.92 -5.02 -14.57
N GLU A 50 0.90 -3.84 -15.19
CA GLU A 50 2.12 -3.20 -15.73
C GLU A 50 3.12 -2.82 -14.62
N ASP A 51 2.63 -2.51 -13.41
CA ASP A 51 3.50 -2.13 -12.30
C ASP A 51 4.23 -3.32 -11.66
N TRP A 52 3.82 -4.57 -11.89
CA TRP A 52 4.49 -5.72 -11.26
C TRP A 52 5.80 -6.08 -11.93
N GLU A 53 5.88 -5.98 -13.27
CA GLU A 53 7.14 -6.18 -14.00
C GLU A 53 8.13 -5.04 -13.73
N ASP A 54 7.66 -3.80 -13.70
CA ASP A 54 8.49 -2.64 -13.35
C ASP A 54 8.91 -2.66 -11.88
N THR A 55 8.01 -3.05 -10.96
CA THR A 55 8.37 -3.27 -9.55
C THR A 55 9.38 -4.41 -9.40
N LYS A 56 9.22 -5.52 -10.13
CA LYS A 56 10.20 -6.63 -10.13
C LYS A 56 11.56 -6.18 -10.67
N LYS A 57 11.57 -5.35 -11.71
CA LYS A 57 12.79 -4.81 -12.30
C LYS A 57 13.51 -3.89 -11.31
N LEU A 58 12.78 -2.98 -10.67
CA LEU A 58 13.29 -2.13 -9.58
C LEU A 58 13.82 -2.96 -8.40
N LEU A 59 13.10 -4.00 -7.98
CA LEU A 59 13.54 -4.90 -6.91
C LEU A 59 14.80 -5.69 -7.31
N ASN A 60 14.91 -6.11 -8.56
CA ASN A 60 16.11 -6.78 -9.08
C ASN A 60 17.29 -5.83 -9.19
N GLU A 61 17.08 -4.58 -9.61
CA GLU A 61 18.13 -3.54 -9.61
C GLU A 61 18.60 -3.24 -8.18
N LEU A 62 17.69 -3.08 -7.23
CA LEU A 62 18.02 -2.91 -5.81
C LEU A 62 18.77 -4.12 -5.24
N ARG A 63 18.35 -5.33 -5.61
CA ARG A 63 19.03 -6.57 -5.20
C ARG A 63 20.41 -6.67 -5.84
N GLY A 64 20.57 -6.29 -7.10
CA GLY A 64 21.86 -6.19 -7.80
C GLY A 64 22.81 -5.20 -7.12
N MET A 65 22.31 -4.04 -6.67
CA MET A 65 23.11 -3.07 -5.91
C MET A 65 23.60 -3.59 -4.55
N TRP A 66 23.01 -4.68 -4.05
CA TRP A 66 23.33 -5.28 -2.74
C TRP A 66 24.05 -6.62 -2.84
N ILE A 67 24.11 -7.24 -4.03
CA ILE A 67 24.77 -8.54 -4.25
C ILE A 67 26.28 -8.48 -4.01
N ASP A 68 26.92 -7.35 -4.29
CA ASP A 68 28.37 -7.18 -4.11
C ASP A 68 28.75 -6.59 -2.74
N LYS A 69 27.80 -6.47 -1.81
CA LYS A 69 28.04 -5.88 -0.48
C LYS A 69 27.85 -6.92 0.61
N THR A 70 28.83 -7.00 1.51
CA THR A 70 28.69 -7.84 2.69
C THR A 70 27.59 -7.29 3.60
N GLU A 71 26.97 -8.16 4.39
CA GLU A 71 25.93 -7.78 5.35
C GLU A 71 26.42 -6.66 6.29
N GLU A 72 27.71 -6.69 6.63
CA GLU A 72 28.40 -5.70 7.46
C GLU A 72 28.44 -4.30 6.80
N GLU A 73 28.68 -4.22 5.50
CA GLU A 73 28.67 -2.96 4.74
C GLU A 73 27.25 -2.38 4.62
N LEU A 74 26.25 -3.23 4.42
CA LEU A 74 24.84 -2.82 4.37
C LEU A 74 24.40 -2.27 5.73
N VAL A 75 24.65 -3.00 6.81
CA VAL A 75 24.33 -2.58 8.18
C VAL A 75 25.07 -1.29 8.57
N GLY A 76 26.33 -1.14 8.16
CA GLY A 76 27.10 0.09 8.33
C GLY A 76 26.43 1.30 7.69
N ARG A 77 26.01 1.19 6.43
CA ARG A 77 25.32 2.27 5.70
C ARG A 77 23.96 2.61 6.29
N PHE A 78 23.18 1.61 6.73
CA PHE A 78 21.91 1.85 7.41
C PHE A 78 22.10 2.62 8.71
N ARG A 79 23.10 2.27 9.52
CA ARG A 79 23.43 2.98 10.77
C ARG A 79 23.91 4.42 10.52
N GLU A 80 24.66 4.67 9.45
CA GLU A 80 25.07 6.03 9.07
C GLU A 80 23.88 6.88 8.58
N ALA A 81 23.01 6.30 7.75
CA ALA A 81 21.80 6.96 7.27
C ALA A 81 20.86 7.31 8.43
N ASP A 82 20.68 6.38 9.37
CA ASP A 82 19.87 6.59 10.58
C ASP A 82 20.46 7.71 11.46
N LYS A 83 21.77 7.67 11.77
CA LYS A 83 22.45 8.76 12.50
C LYS A 83 22.29 10.12 11.83
N LYS A 84 22.37 10.18 10.48
CA LYS A 84 22.20 11.41 9.71
C LYS A 84 20.76 11.92 9.77
N ALA A 85 19.78 11.01 9.69
CA ALA A 85 18.36 11.34 9.85
C ALA A 85 18.06 11.84 11.27
N THR A 86 18.55 11.16 12.31
CA THR A 86 18.40 11.57 13.71
C THR A 86 19.03 12.94 13.98
N ARG A 87 20.22 13.22 13.41
CA ARG A 87 20.86 14.55 13.51
C ARG A 87 20.00 15.65 12.87
N LYS A 88 19.44 15.40 11.68
CA LYS A 88 18.54 16.36 11.01
C LYS A 88 17.26 16.62 11.80
N ILE A 89 16.69 15.59 12.44
CA ILE A 89 15.49 15.72 13.28
C ILE A 89 15.80 16.54 14.53
N ARG A 90 16.95 16.29 15.19
CA ARG A 90 17.39 17.08 16.36
C ARG A 90 17.69 18.54 16.01
N ALA A 91 18.31 18.79 14.86
CA ALA A 91 18.62 20.15 14.39
C ALA A 91 17.38 20.98 14.02
N ARG A 92 16.23 20.33 13.76
CA ARG A 92 14.95 20.98 13.43
C ARG A 92 14.07 21.31 14.64
N LYS A 93 14.48 20.92 15.85
CA LYS A 93 13.70 21.13 17.10
C LYS A 93 14.03 22.45 17.82
N TRP A 94 14.47 23.49 17.10
CA TRP A 94 14.73 24.82 17.65
C TRP A 94 13.93 25.85 16.87
#